data_AF-A0A5R9AUD8-F1
#
_entry.id   AF-A0A5R9AUD8-F1
#
_cell.length_a   1.000
_cell.length_b   1.000
_cell.length_c   1.000
_cell.angle_alpha   90.00
_cell.angle_beta   90.00
_cell.angle_gamma   90.00
#
_symmetry.space_group_name_H-M   'P 1'
#
loop_
_entity.id
_entity.type
_entity.pdbx_description
1 polymer ?
#
loop_
_entity_poly.entity_id
_entity_poly.type
_entity_poly.pdbx_seq_one_letter_code
_entity_poly.pdbx_strand_id
1 'polypeptide(L)' 'MINQNHKIYLLAAGLVALTSCKEEAKSTAEVEEIAGTVLANMDTTLNPKSDFYNYVNGNCMKFTEILDDRTS' A
#
# COMPACT_ATOMS: atom_id res chain seq x y z
N MET A 1 -33.23 26.73 29.42
CA MET A 1 -32.97 25.58 30.31
C MET A 1 -32.65 24.39 29.43
N ILE A 2 -31.39 23.93 29.40
CA ILE A 2 -30.97 22.81 28.53
C ILE A 2 -31.58 21.52 29.11
N ASN A 3 -32.41 20.85 28.31
CA ASN A 3 -33.09 19.61 28.68
C ASN A 3 -32.05 18.53 29.03
N GLN A 4 -32.18 17.89 30.19
CA GLN A 4 -31.25 16.86 30.66
C GLN A 4 -31.16 15.68 29.68
N ASN A 5 -32.24 15.41 28.94
CA ASN A 5 -32.26 14.37 27.90
C ASN A 5 -31.31 14.71 26.73
N HIS A 6 -31.11 15.99 26.42
CA HIS A 6 -30.20 16.42 25.36
C HIS A 6 -28.73 16.14 25.69
N LYS A 7 -28.36 16.23 26.98
CA LYS A 7 -27.02 15.88 27.46
C LYS A 7 -26.76 14.38 27.35
N ILE A 8 -27.78 13.55 27.61
CA ILE A 8 -27.71 12.10 27.48
C ILE A 8 -27.49 11.69 26.03
N TYR A 9 -28.19 12.31 25.08
CA TYR A 9 -28.01 12.03 23.65
C TYR A 9 -26.62 12.46 23.14
N LEU A 10 -26.11 13.61 23.58
CA LEU A 10 -24.76 14.07 23.22
C LEU A 10 -23.66 13.15 23.79
N LEU A 11 -23.84 12.65 25.02
CA LEU A 11 -22.89 11.72 25.63
C LEU A 11 -22.89 10.35 24.93
N ALA A 12 -24.06 9.84 24.55
CA ALA A 12 -24.20 8.58 23.84
C ALA A 12 -23.56 8.62 22.45
N ALA A 13 -23.70 9.74 21.71
CA ALA A 13 -23.07 9.92 20.40
C ALA A 13 -21.54 9.95 20.47
N GLY A 14 -20.96 10.48 21.56
CA GLY A 14 -19.51 10.56 21.76
C GLY A 14 -18.85 9.19 22.01
N LEU A 15 -19.54 8.25 22.68
CA LEU A 15 -18.98 6.93 22.97
C LEU A 15 -18.79 6.06 21.72
N VAL A 16 -19.63 6.21 20.70
CA VAL A 16 -19.54 5.44 19.45
C VAL A 16 -18.27 5.81 18.66
N ALA A 17 -17.86 7.07 18.70
CA ALA A 17 -16.67 7.56 17.99
C ALA A 17 -15.35 6.97 18.50
N LEU A 18 -15.30 6.50 19.75
CA LEU A 18 -14.09 5.95 20.37
C LEU A 18 -13.79 4.49 19.96
N THR A 19 -14.75 3.80 19.33
CA THR A 19 -14.59 2.40 18.90
C THR A 19 -14.17 2.24 17.43
N SER A 20 -14.01 3.36 16.71
CA SER A 20 -13.68 3.34 15.27
C SER A 20 -12.21 3.08 14.95
N CYS A 21 -11.30 3.15 15.93
CA CYS A 21 -9.91 2.70 15.74
C CYS A 21 -9.81 1.22 16.07
N LYS A 22 -10.09 0.37 15.08
CA LYS A 22 -9.58 -1.00 15.09
C LYS A 22 -8.13 -0.96 14.64
N GLU A 23 -7.24 -1.26 15.56
CA GLU A 23 -5.86 -1.59 15.22
C GLU A 23 -5.85 -3.08 14.87
N GLU A 24 -6.01 -3.37 13.59
CA GLU A 24 -5.89 -4.74 13.08
C GLU A 24 -4.52 -5.26 13.47
N ALA A 25 -4.47 -6.38 14.20
CA ALA A 25 -3.23 -7.02 14.58
C ALA A 25 -2.45 -7.29 13.29
N LYS A 26 -1.35 -6.57 13.10
CA LYS A 26 -0.45 -6.72 11.97
C LYS A 26 0.14 -8.12 12.09
N SER A 27 -0.54 -9.11 11.50
CA SER A 27 0.04 -10.42 11.27
C SER A 27 1.38 -10.16 10.60
N THR A 28 2.41 -10.88 11.04
CA THR A 28 3.72 -10.86 10.41
C THR A 28 3.48 -10.98 8.92
N ALA A 29 3.71 -9.89 8.19
CA ALA A 29 3.38 -9.81 6.78
C ALA A 29 4.22 -10.86 6.07
N GLU A 30 3.64 -12.04 5.88
CA GLU A 30 3.92 -12.85 4.71
C GLU A 30 3.84 -11.84 3.57
N VAL A 31 4.96 -11.66 2.86
CA VAL A 31 5.01 -10.74 1.72
C VAL A 31 3.96 -11.25 0.78
N GLU A 32 2.74 -10.70 0.89
CA GLU A 32 1.69 -10.91 -0.08
C GLU A 32 2.36 -10.66 -1.41
N GLU A 33 2.32 -11.64 -2.30
CA GLU A 33 2.73 -11.45 -3.68
C GLU A 33 1.74 -10.45 -4.27
N ILE A 34 2.02 -9.17 -4.04
CA ILE A 34 1.13 -8.07 -4.35
C ILE A 34 0.97 -8.10 -5.86
N ALA A 35 -0.25 -8.34 -6.34
CA ALA A 35 -0.54 -8.28 -7.76
C ALA A 35 -0.13 -6.90 -8.29
N GLY A 36 0.94 -6.85 -9.09
CA GLY A 36 1.57 -5.60 -9.49
C GLY A 36 3.00 -5.78 -9.98
N THR A 37 3.80 -4.72 -9.88
CA THR A 37 5.21 -4.72 -10.29
C THR A 37 6.05 -5.57 -9.35
N VAL A 38 6.86 -6.48 -9.91
CA VAL A 38 7.81 -7.29 -9.15
C VAL A 38 8.89 -6.38 -8.57
N LEU A 39 8.89 -6.18 -7.25
CA LEU A 39 9.78 -5.23 -6.57
C LEU A 39 11.27 -5.52 -6.81
N ALA A 40 11.63 -6.79 -6.98
CA ALA A 40 13.00 -7.21 -7.30
C ALA A 40 13.50 -6.70 -8.66
N ASN A 41 12.59 -6.36 -9.59
CA ASN A 41 12.93 -5.87 -10.92
C ASN A 41 13.27 -4.38 -10.95
N MET A 42 13.03 -3.64 -9.86
CA MET A 42 13.25 -2.20 -9.77
C MET A 42 14.73 -1.85 -9.52
N ASP A 43 15.24 -0.82 -10.22
CA ASP A 43 16.53 -0.21 -9.94
C ASP A 43 16.34 1.07 -9.11
N THR A 44 16.41 0.89 -7.79
CA THR A 44 16.21 1.98 -6.82
C THR A 44 17.36 2.99 -6.75
N THR A 45 18.45 2.78 -7.50
CA THR A 45 19.54 3.75 -7.61
C THR A 45 19.18 4.94 -8.53
N LEU A 46 18.12 4.79 -9.33
CA LEU A 46 17.64 5.83 -10.23
C LEU A 46 16.58 6.70 -9.58
N ASN A 47 16.48 7.96 -10.02
CA ASN A 47 15.39 8.84 -9.62
C ASN A 47 14.17 8.57 -10.51
N PRO A 48 13.00 8.18 -9.95
CA PRO A 48 11.81 7.87 -10.74
C PRO A 48 11.25 9.06 -11.53
N LYS A 49 11.55 10.31 -11.11
CA LYS A 49 11.12 11.51 -11.85
C LYS A 49 11.95 11.74 -13.11
N SER A 50 13.17 11.23 -13.12
CA SER A 50 14.12 11.42 -14.22
C SER A 50 14.10 10.25 -15.19
N ASP A 51 13.95 9.02 -14.68
CA ASP A 51 13.88 7.82 -15.49
C ASP A 51 12.99 6.78 -14.82
N PHE A 52 11.68 6.95 -14.99
CA PHE A 52 10.71 6.05 -14.39
C PHE A 52 10.82 4.63 -14.94
N TYR A 53 11.09 4.48 -16.24
CA TYR A 53 11.11 3.17 -16.89
C TYR A 53 12.24 2.30 -16.33
N ASN A 54 13.47 2.82 -16.27
CA ASN A 54 14.58 2.06 -15.70
C ASN A 54 14.48 1.98 -14.17
N TYR A 55 13.86 2.95 -13.49
CA TYR A 55 13.59 2.80 -12.06
C TYR A 55 12.70 1.58 -11.77
N VAL A 56 11.65 1.32 -12.55
CA VAL A 56 10.74 0.20 -12.29
C VAL A 56 11.20 -1.14 -12.91
N ASN A 57 11.97 -1.11 -14.00
CA ASN A 57 12.35 -2.32 -14.76
C ASN A 57 13.87 -2.54 -14.85
N GLY A 58 14.70 -1.71 -14.24
CA GLY A 58 16.14 -1.67 -14.51
C GLY A 58 16.88 -2.97 -14.20
N ASN A 59 16.48 -3.72 -13.16
CA ASN A 59 17.08 -5.03 -12.90
C ASN A 59 16.60 -6.08 -13.91
N CYS A 60 15.35 -6.02 -14.34
CA CYS A 60 14.85 -6.89 -15.41
C CYS A 60 15.66 -6.67 -16.70
N MET A 61 15.88 -5.41 -17.09
CA MET A 61 16.66 -5.08 -18.28
C MET A 61 18.13 -5.51 -18.19
N LYS A 62 18.70 -5.61 -16.99
CA LYS A 62 20.10 -6.00 -16.78
C LYS A 62 20.31 -7.50 -16.68
N PHE A 63 19.34 -8.23 -16.12
CA PHE A 63 19.53 -9.62 -15.67
C PHE A 63 18.59 -10.63 -16.32
N THR A 64 17.55 -10.18 -17.02
CA THR A 64 16.64 -11.08 -17.74
C THR A 64 17.12 -11.30 -19.17
N GLU A 65 17.38 -12.56 -19.51
CA GLU A 65 17.73 -12.97 -20.88
C GLU A 65 16.48 -12.99 -21.76
N ILE A 66 16.59 -12.42 -22.97
CA ILE A 66 15.57 -12.58 -24.00
C ILE A 66 15.78 -13.93 -24.65
N LEU A 67 14.77 -14.79 -24.62
CA LEU A 67 14.84 -16.11 -25.25
C LEU A 67 14.88 -15.96 -26.78
N ASP A 68 15.77 -16.72 -27.43
CA ASP A 68 15.98 -16.69 -28.89
C ASP A 68 14.75 -17.14 -29.71
N ASP A 69 13.77 -17.77 -29.07
CA ASP A 69 12.57 -18.32 -29.71
C ASP A 69 11.46 -17.26 -29.93
N ARG A 70 11.76 -15.99 -29.71
CA ARG A 70 10.85 -14.87 -29.97
C ARG A 70 10.97 -14.42 -31.43
N THR A 71 10.21 -15.05 -32.33
CA THR A 71 10.03 -14.58 -33.72
C THR A 71 8.78 -13.69 -33.84
N SER A 72 8.93 -12.51 -34.43
CA SER A 72 7.86 -11.54 -34.74
C SER A 72 7.12 -11.84 -36.05
#